data_AF-A0A820Q658-F1
#
_entry.id   AF-A0A820Q658-F1
#
_cell.length_a   1.000
_cell.length_b   1.000
_cell.length_c   1.000
_cell.angle_alpha   90.00
_cell.angle_beta   90.00
_cell.angle_gamma   90.00
#
_symmetry.space_group_name_H-M   'P 1'
#
loop_
_entity.id
_entity.type
_entity.pdbx_description
1 polymer ?
#
loop_
_entity_poly.entity_id
_entity_poly.type
_entity_poly.pdbx_seq_one_letter_code
_entity_poly.pdbx_strand_id
1 'polypeptide(L)'
;MNFLFRQQRTFKPHRNIPEGTKQHDLMKHAQNTLGSGNLRLAVQLPDGEDLNEWIAVNIVDFFNQINMLFGTITEFCTETT
;
A
#
# COMPACT_ATOMS: atom_id res chain seq x y z
N MET A 1 12.17 23.08 2.37
CA MET A 1 13.07 22.12 1.71
C MET A 1 12.27 21.36 0.67
N ASN A 2 12.48 21.65 -0.61
CA ASN A 2 11.73 21.06 -1.71
C ASN A 2 12.40 19.74 -2.12
N PHE A 3 11.87 18.61 -1.64
CA PHE A 3 12.27 17.28 -2.11
C PHE A 3 11.77 17.06 -3.55
N LEU A 4 12.66 17.34 -4.49
CA LEU A 4 12.95 16.58 -5.72
C LEU A 4 11.88 15.55 -6.20
N PHE A 5 10.72 15.99 -6.67
CA PHE A 5 9.85 15.18 -7.55
C PHE A 5 10.23 15.41 -9.03
N ARG A 6 11.40 14.90 -9.43
CA ARG A 6 11.87 14.94 -10.82
C ARG A 6 11.36 13.69 -11.55
N GLN A 7 10.48 13.89 -12.54
CA GLN A 7 10.00 12.93 -13.56
C GLN A 7 9.04 11.81 -13.09
N GLN A 8 7.75 12.14 -12.92
CA GLN A 8 6.67 11.14 -12.93
C GLN A 8 6.37 10.67 -14.37
N ARG A 9 7.23 9.81 -14.94
CA ARG A 9 6.87 9.09 -16.20
C ARG A 9 6.03 7.85 -15.92
N THR A 10 6.17 7.26 -14.73
CA THR A 10 5.56 6.00 -14.33
C THR A 10 4.23 6.18 -13.60
N PHE A 11 4.13 7.16 -12.70
CA PHE A 11 2.87 7.45 -11.99
C PHE A 11 1.98 8.38 -12.81
N LYS A 12 0.85 7.87 -13.31
CA LYS A 12 -0.18 8.64 -14.03
C LYS A 12 -1.50 8.59 -13.25
N PRO A 13 -1.76 9.56 -12.36
CA PRO A 13 -2.93 9.52 -11.50
C PRO A 13 -4.21 9.79 -12.30
N HIS A 14 -5.16 8.86 -12.27
CA HIS A 14 -6.52 9.08 -12.77
C HIS A 14 -7.36 9.69 -11.64
N ARG A 15 -7.54 11.02 -11.63
CA ARG A 15 -8.04 11.76 -10.45
C ARG A 15 -9.56 11.79 -10.24
N ASN A 16 -10.35 11.33 -11.21
CA ASN A 16 -11.80 11.48 -11.16
C ASN A 16 -12.48 10.10 -11.14
N ILE A 17 -12.67 9.51 -9.96
CA ILE A 17 -13.58 8.38 -9.76
C ILE A 17 -14.93 8.97 -9.32
N PRO A 18 -16.00 8.89 -10.13
CA PRO A 18 -17.31 9.40 -9.75
C PRO A 18 -17.86 8.67 -8.50
N GLU A 19 -18.52 9.42 -7.61
CA GLU A 19 -19.25 8.85 -6.48
C GLU A 19 -20.37 7.91 -6.99
N GLY A 20 -20.57 6.78 -6.31
CA GLY A 20 -21.54 5.75 -6.71
C GLY A 20 -21.02 4.70 -7.70
N THR A 21 -19.72 4.74 -8.06
CA THR A 21 -19.09 3.65 -8.81
C THR A 21 -18.75 2.46 -7.89
N LYS A 22 -18.79 1.24 -8.44
CA LYS A 22 -18.37 0.01 -7.73
C LYS A 22 -16.99 0.14 -7.09
N GLN A 23 -16.07 0.90 -7.71
CA GLN A 23 -14.73 1.16 -7.19
C GLN A 23 -14.76 1.98 -5.89
N HIS A 24 -15.65 2.98 -5.79
CA HIS A 24 -15.84 3.76 -4.57
C HIS A 24 -16.35 2.89 -3.41
N ASP A 25 -17.33 2.03 -3.68
CA ASP A 25 -17.92 1.15 -2.66
C ASP A 25 -16.95 0.06 -2.17
N LEU A 26 -16.11 -0.45 -3.08
CA LEU A 26 -15.04 -1.39 -2.72
C LEU A 26 -13.95 -0.72 -1.88
N MET A 27 -13.58 0.53 -2.19
CA MET A 27 -12.61 1.28 -1.40
C MET A 27 -13.12 1.53 0.03
N LYS A 28 -14.41 1.83 0.18
CA LYS A 28 -15.05 1.97 1.50
C LYS A 28 -15.09 0.65 2.29
N HIS A 29 -15.39 -0.47 1.63
CA HIS A 29 -15.32 -1.79 2.27
C HIS A 29 -13.89 -2.13 2.74
N ALA A 30 -12.88 -1.86 1.92
CA ALA A 30 -11.49 -2.11 2.27
C ALA A 30 -11.06 -1.33 3.52
N GLN A 31 -11.47 -0.06 3.65
CA GLN A 31 -11.20 0.76 4.84
C GLN A 31 -11.78 0.16 6.12
N ASN A 32 -12.92 -0.54 6.05
CA ASN A 32 -13.57 -1.16 7.20
C ASN A 32 -12.92 -2.50 7.62
N THR A 33 -12.08 -3.10 6.77
CA THR A 33 -11.55 -4.47 6.98
C THR A 33 -10.11 -4.47 7.52
N LEU A 34 -9.43 -3.31 7.51
CA LEU A 34 -8.17 -3.10 8.20
C LEU A 34 -8.46 -3.11 9.72
N GLY A 35 -8.06 -4.19 10.39
CA GLY A 35 -8.54 -4.59 11.72
C GLY A 35 -8.51 -3.53 12.82
N SER A 36 -9.26 -3.81 13.90
CA SER A 36 -9.61 -2.93 15.02
C SER A 36 -8.45 -2.41 15.92
N GLY A 37 -7.19 -2.59 15.51
CA GLY A 37 -6.02 -2.09 16.23
C GLY A 37 -5.60 -0.69 15.80
N ASN A 38 -4.93 0.06 16.69
CA ASN A 38 -4.36 1.35 16.34
C ASN A 38 -3.07 1.16 15.52
N LEU A 39 -3.22 0.94 14.21
CA LEU A 39 -2.10 0.77 13.27
C LEU A 39 -1.08 1.91 13.35
N ARG A 40 -1.51 3.12 13.72
CA ARG A 40 -0.59 4.27 13.84
C ARG A 40 0.43 4.08 14.95
N LEU A 41 0.10 3.38 16.03
CA LEU A 41 1.06 3.07 17.10
C LEU A 41 1.98 1.93 16.69
N ALA A 42 1.45 0.93 15.99
CA ALA A 42 2.21 -0.25 15.58
C ALA A 42 3.33 0.05 14.57
N VAL A 43 3.20 1.13 13.78
CA VAL A 43 4.20 1.52 12.77
C VAL A 43 5.22 2.55 13.27
N GLN A 44 5.10 3.01 14.52
CA GLN A 44 6.06 3.95 15.09
C GLN A 44 7.42 3.30 15.29
N LEU A 45 8.49 4.07 15.05
CA LEU A 45 9.85 3.66 15.41
C LEU A 45 9.91 3.44 16.93
N PRO A 46 10.29 2.25 17.41
CA PRO A 46 10.45 2.01 18.84
C PRO A 46 11.58 2.86 19.45
N ASP A 47 11.44 3.23 20.71
CA ASP A 47 12.44 4.02 21.42
C ASP A 47 13.78 3.27 21.51
N GLY A 48 14.85 3.88 21.00
CA GLY A 48 16.20 3.32 21.05
C GLY A 48 16.63 2.49 19.85
N GLU A 49 15.73 2.27 18.87
CA GLU A 49 16.04 1.53 17.64
C GLU A 49 16.57 2.44 16.52
N ASP A 50 17.33 1.87 15.57
CA ASP A 50 17.77 2.60 14.37
C ASP A 50 16.64 2.71 13.34
N LEU A 51 16.50 3.90 12.76
CA LEU A 51 15.47 4.19 11.78
C LEU A 51 15.62 3.33 10.51
N ASN A 52 16.86 3.10 10.04
CA ASN A 52 17.07 2.37 8.80
C ASN A 52 16.84 0.87 9.00
N GLU A 53 17.24 0.32 10.16
CA GLU A 53 16.94 -1.06 10.53
C GLU A 53 15.43 -1.29 10.65
N TRP A 54 14.71 -0.38 11.31
CA TRP A 54 13.25 -0.46 11.42
C TRP A 54 12.56 -0.43 10.05
N ILE A 55 12.99 0.47 9.16
CA ILE A 55 12.48 0.54 7.78
C ILE A 55 12.82 -0.74 7.01
N ALA A 56 14.04 -1.25 7.13
CA ALA A 56 14.48 -2.44 6.40
C ALA A 56 13.63 -3.67 6.77
N VAL A 57 13.39 -3.90 8.07
CA VAL A 57 12.54 -4.99 8.55
C VAL A 57 11.12 -4.87 7.98
N ASN A 58 10.53 -3.69 8.04
CA ASN A 58 9.17 -3.46 7.52
C ASN A 58 9.10 -3.63 6.00
N ILE A 59 10.10 -3.17 5.24
CA ILE A 59 10.14 -3.35 3.77
C ILE A 59 10.14 -4.83 3.39
N VAL A 60 10.94 -5.65 4.08
CA VAL A 60 11.01 -7.09 3.83
C VAL A 60 9.67 -7.76 4.14
N ASP A 61 9.04 -7.40 5.25
CA ASP A 61 7.72 -7.92 5.61
C ASP A 61 6.65 -7.54 4.58
N PHE A 62 6.56 -6.26 4.19
CA PHE A 62 5.63 -5.83 3.16
C PHE A 62 5.87 -6.51 1.81
N PHE A 63 7.14 -6.66 1.40
CA PHE A 63 7.47 -7.39 0.18
C PHE A 63 6.95 -8.82 0.22
N ASN A 64 7.21 -9.54 1.32
CA ASN A 64 6.75 -10.92 1.46
C ASN A 64 5.22 -11.03 1.46
N GLN A 65 4.53 -10.15 2.20
CA GLN A 65 3.07 -10.13 2.25
C GLN A 65 2.45 -9.84 0.88
N ILE A 66 2.95 -8.82 0.17
CA ILE A 66 2.47 -8.47 -1.17
C ILE A 66 2.75 -9.60 -2.17
N ASN A 67 3.93 -10.21 -2.11
CA ASN A 67 4.30 -11.29 -3.01
C ASN A 67 3.42 -12.53 -2.79
N MET A 68 3.18 -12.92 -1.53
CA MET A 68 2.25 -14.00 -1.19
C MET A 68 0.82 -13.68 -1.64
N LEU A 69 0.35 -12.46 -1.39
CA LEU A 69 -0.98 -12.02 -1.82
C LEU A 69 -1.13 -12.09 -3.34
N PHE A 70 -0.16 -11.54 -4.08
CA PHE A 70 -0.17 -11.59 -5.54
C PHE A 70 -0.10 -13.03 -6.05
N GLY A 71 0.65 -13.91 -5.38
CA GLY A 71 0.68 -15.35 -5.66
C GLY A 71 -0.69 -16.02 -5.65
N THR A 72 -1.66 -15.51 -4.88
CA THR A 72 -3.04 -16.05 -4.86
C THR A 72 -3.89 -15.65 -6.05
N ILE A 73 -3.52 -14.57 -6.75
CA ILE A 73 -4.27 -14.03 -7.90
C ILE A 73 -3.50 -14.08 -9.21
N THR A 74 -2.22 -14.50 -9.18
CA THR A 74 -1.31 -14.41 -10.32
C THR A 74 -1.80 -15.17 -11.55
N GLU A 75 -2.56 -16.26 -11.38
CA GLU A 75 -3.12 -17.02 -12.50
C GLU A 75 -4.25 -16.28 -13.24
N PHE A 76 -4.89 -15.32 -12.57
CA PHE A 76 -5.95 -14.49 -13.13
C PHE A 76 -5.43 -13.17 -13.71
N CYS A 77 -4.15 -12.83 -13.49
CA CYS A 77 -3.55 -11.60 -14.02
C CYS A 77 -2.80 -11.92 -15.32
N THR A 78 -3.47 -11.70 -16.45
CA THR A 78 -2.97 -12.01 -17.79
C THR A 78 -2.87 -10.74 -18.64
N GLU A 79 -2.21 -10.76 -19.79
CA GLU A 79 -2.14 -9.57 -20.67
C GLU A 79 -3.53 -9.07 -21.12
N THR A 80 -4.53 -9.95 -21.12
CA THR A 80 -5.90 -9.64 -21.55
C THR A 80 -6.81 -9.16 -20.42
N THR A 81 -6.39 -9.27 -19.16
CA THR A 81 -7.21 -9.03 -17.95
C THR A 81 -6.42 -8.31 -16.88
#